data_AF-A0A3D1DXR5-F1
#
_entry.id   AF-A0A3D1DXR5-F1
#
_cell.length_a   1.000
_cell.length_b   1.000
_cell.length_c   1.000
_cell.angle_alpha   90.00
_cell.angle_beta   90.00
_cell.angle_gamma   90.00
#
_symmetry.space_group_name_H-M   'P 1'
#
loop_
_entity.id
_entity.type
_entity.pdbx_description
1 polymer ?
#
loop_
_entity_poly.entity_id
_entity_poly.type
_entity_poly.pdbx_seq_one_letter_code
_entity_poly.pdbx_strand_id
1 'polypeptide(L)'
;RHKTLAGRHALVTSGPTIEPIDSVRFIANRSSGKQGHAIAAALAARGAKVTLVSGPVTLPQPPHVTHIAVESAREMMDACTAALPADIAICAAAVADWHVAGDTSGKLKKDNAGPPQIELVENPDILASLS
;
A
#
# COMPACT_ATOMS: atom_id res chain seq x y z
N ARG A 1 20.93 21.94 -5.99
CA ARG A 1 21.14 20.67 -5.26
C ARG A 1 21.64 19.62 -6.24
N HIS A 2 22.66 18.83 -5.90
CA HIS A 2 23.17 17.76 -6.76
C HIS A 2 22.11 16.66 -6.96
N LYS A 3 21.92 16.21 -8.21
CA LYS A 3 21.02 15.08 -8.55
C LYS A 3 21.73 13.74 -8.33
N THR A 4 22.02 13.41 -7.08
CA THR A 4 22.85 12.25 -6.71
C THR A 4 22.20 10.90 -7.05
N LEU A 5 20.88 10.87 -7.32
CA LEU A 5 20.14 9.66 -7.69
C LEU A 5 19.66 9.70 -9.15
N ALA A 6 20.20 10.59 -9.98
CA ALA A 6 19.87 10.62 -11.41
C ALA A 6 20.11 9.26 -12.07
N GLY A 7 19.14 8.81 -12.87
CA GLY A 7 19.19 7.52 -13.56
C GLY A 7 18.81 6.31 -12.71
N ARG A 8 18.53 6.48 -11.40
CA ARG A 8 18.02 5.41 -10.53
C ARG A 8 16.50 5.39 -10.50
N HIS A 9 15.92 4.20 -10.49
CA HIS A 9 14.51 3.97 -10.24
C HIS A 9 14.28 3.56 -8.78
N ALA A 10 13.42 4.27 -8.07
CA ALA A 10 13.01 3.95 -6.71
C ALA A 10 11.52 3.61 -6.64
N LEU A 11 11.21 2.44 -6.07
CA LEU A 11 9.88 2.02 -5.69
C LEU A 11 9.66 2.31 -4.20
N VAL A 12 8.58 2.99 -3.86
CA VAL A 12 8.24 3.34 -2.47
C VAL A 12 6.81 2.91 -2.19
N THR A 13 6.57 2.15 -1.12
CA THR A 13 5.22 1.90 -0.61
C THR A 13 4.88 2.84 0.54
N SER A 14 3.62 3.26 0.64
CA SER A 14 3.16 4.19 1.68
C SER A 14 1.70 3.96 2.06
N GLY A 15 1.31 4.49 3.22
CA GLY A 15 -0.08 4.44 3.69
C GLY A 15 -0.46 3.09 4.30
N PRO A 16 -1.68 2.95 4.81
CA PRO A 16 -2.23 1.67 5.25
C PRO A 16 -2.78 0.88 4.07
N THR A 17 -2.89 -0.44 4.16
CA THR A 17 -3.86 -1.16 3.30
C THR A 17 -5.22 -1.26 4.00
N ILE A 18 -6.28 -1.44 3.22
CA ILE A 18 -7.66 -1.62 3.65
C ILE A 18 -8.13 -2.98 3.15
N GLU A 19 -8.41 -3.88 4.10
CA GLU A 19 -8.88 -5.24 3.80
C GLU A 19 -10.38 -5.32 4.11
N PRO A 20 -11.25 -5.45 3.10
CA PRO A 20 -12.70 -5.44 3.32
C PRO A 20 -13.13 -6.62 4.19
N ILE A 21 -14.05 -6.36 5.12
CA ILE A 21 -14.82 -7.38 5.83
C ILE A 21 -16.15 -7.58 5.09
N ASP A 22 -16.75 -6.48 4.67
CA ASP A 22 -17.89 -6.44 3.78
C ASP A 22 -17.91 -5.10 3.01
N SER A 23 -19.01 -4.80 2.30
CA SER A 23 -19.14 -3.58 1.52
C SER A 23 -19.11 -2.26 2.31
N VAL A 24 -19.11 -2.29 3.64
CA VAL A 24 -19.10 -1.09 4.49
C VAL A 24 -18.12 -1.15 5.66
N ARG A 25 -17.43 -2.27 5.89
CA ARG A 25 -16.49 -2.49 6.98
C ARG A 25 -15.19 -3.06 6.45
N PHE A 26 -14.09 -2.75 7.12
CA PHE A 26 -12.76 -3.19 6.74
C PHE A 26 -11.82 -3.27 7.95
N ILE A 27 -10.70 -3.97 7.76
CA ILE A 27 -9.54 -4.03 8.64
C ILE A 27 -8.46 -3.12 8.05
N ALA A 28 -7.86 -2.26 8.88
CA ALA A 28 -6.79 -1.36 8.44
C ALA A 28 -5.90 -0.94 9.60
N ASN A 29 -4.69 -0.49 9.27
CA ASN A 29 -3.74 0.07 10.22
C ASN A 29 -3.87 1.60 10.27
N ARG A 30 -3.53 2.23 11.40
CA ARG A 30 -3.63 3.70 11.59
C ARG A 30 -2.48 4.48 10.95
N SER A 31 -1.94 4.00 9.84
CA SER A 31 -0.85 4.70 9.16
C SER A 31 -1.35 5.99 8.52
N SER A 32 -0.59 7.06 8.68
CA SER A 32 -0.86 8.34 8.00
C SER A 32 -0.19 8.44 6.63
N GLY A 33 0.72 7.51 6.29
CA GLY A 33 1.55 7.55 5.08
C GLY A 33 2.57 8.70 4.99
N LYS A 34 2.66 9.58 6.01
CA LYS A 34 3.52 10.77 5.97
C LYS A 34 4.98 10.45 5.70
N GLN A 35 5.50 9.37 6.31
CA GLN A 35 6.90 8.99 6.15
C GLN A 35 7.20 8.49 4.73
N GLY A 36 6.40 7.56 4.20
CA GLY A 36 6.59 7.05 2.83
C GLY A 36 6.50 8.16 1.78
N HIS A 37 5.52 9.07 1.90
CA HIS A 37 5.39 10.23 1.01
C HIS A 37 6.60 11.18 1.10
N ALA A 38 7.07 11.48 2.31
CA ALA A 38 8.23 12.33 2.50
C ALA A 38 9.51 11.72 1.90
N ILE A 39 9.68 10.40 2.02
CA ILE A 39 10.80 9.68 1.40
C ILE A 39 10.69 9.74 -0.13
N ALA A 40 9.52 9.46 -0.70
CA ALA A 40 9.30 9.55 -2.15
C ALA A 40 9.63 10.95 -2.69
N ALA A 41 9.16 12.01 -2.01
CA ALA A 41 9.49 13.39 -2.36
C ALA A 41 11.00 13.67 -2.31
N ALA A 42 11.68 13.17 -1.27
CA ALA A 42 13.12 13.37 -1.08
C ALA A 42 13.98 12.64 -2.11
N LEU A 43 13.52 11.48 -2.60
CA LEU A 43 14.15 10.72 -3.68
C LEU A 43 13.98 11.44 -5.03
N ALA A 44 12.77 11.88 -5.35
CA ALA A 44 12.48 12.63 -6.57
C ALA A 44 13.28 13.94 -6.61
N ALA A 45 13.37 14.66 -5.49
CA ALA A 45 14.17 15.88 -5.37
C ALA A 45 15.69 15.66 -5.58
N ARG A 46 16.17 14.42 -5.42
CA ARG A 46 17.55 13.99 -5.71
C ARG A 46 17.72 13.42 -7.11
N GLY A 47 16.68 13.45 -7.94
CA GLY A 47 16.72 13.10 -9.35
C GLY A 47 16.38 11.64 -9.68
N ALA A 48 15.94 10.84 -8.71
CA ALA A 48 15.45 9.49 -8.98
C ALA A 48 14.14 9.54 -9.78
N LYS A 49 13.92 8.57 -10.66
CA LYS A 49 12.57 8.20 -11.12
C LYS A 49 11.90 7.51 -9.95
N VAL A 50 10.73 7.98 -9.50
CA VAL A 50 10.06 7.43 -8.31
C VAL A 50 8.68 6.91 -8.69
N THR A 51 8.42 5.65 -8.34
CA THR A 51 7.09 5.06 -8.29
C THR A 51 6.65 4.97 -6.83
N LEU A 52 5.57 5.67 -6.47
CA LEU A 52 4.97 5.64 -5.15
C LEU A 52 3.67 4.85 -5.21
N VAL A 53 3.67 3.64 -4.66
CA VAL A 53 2.47 2.83 -4.47
C VAL A 53 1.89 3.18 -3.10
N SER A 54 0.72 3.80 -3.07
CA SER A 54 0.12 4.26 -1.82
C SER A 54 -1.23 3.63 -1.58
N GLY A 55 -1.37 3.09 -0.38
CA GLY A 55 -2.66 2.87 0.24
C GLY A 55 -3.39 4.19 0.55
N PRO A 56 -4.67 4.14 0.97
CA PRO A 56 -5.51 5.32 1.14
C PRO A 56 -4.99 6.27 2.22
N VAL A 57 -4.67 7.50 1.80
CA VAL A 57 -4.26 8.60 2.67
C VAL A 57 -4.83 9.92 2.15
N THR A 58 -4.89 10.95 3.01
CA THR A 58 -5.35 12.30 2.63
C THR A 58 -4.20 13.24 2.29
N LEU A 59 -3.02 12.70 1.98
CA LEU A 59 -1.83 13.49 1.69
C LEU A 59 -1.81 13.92 0.22
N PRO A 60 -1.27 15.12 -0.09
CA PRO A 60 -1.07 15.52 -1.47
C PRO A 60 -0.01 14.62 -2.13
N GLN A 61 -0.19 14.34 -3.42
CA GLN A 61 0.81 13.64 -4.22
C GLN A 61 2.11 14.45 -4.28
N PRO A 62 3.27 13.84 -3.97
CA PRO A 62 4.55 14.52 -4.13
C PRO A 62 4.84 14.88 -5.60
N PRO A 63 5.43 16.05 -5.88
CA PRO A 63 5.77 16.44 -7.25
C PRO A 63 6.82 15.50 -7.85
N HIS A 64 6.74 15.28 -9.16
CA HIS A 64 7.68 14.46 -9.94
C HIS A 64 7.75 12.98 -9.52
N VAL A 65 6.67 12.46 -8.94
CA VAL A 65 6.50 11.05 -8.57
C VAL A 65 5.34 10.46 -9.39
N THR A 66 5.53 9.25 -9.93
CA THR A 66 4.44 8.43 -10.47
C THR A 66 3.70 7.80 -9.30
N HIS A 67 2.48 8.27 -9.03
CA HIS A 67 1.66 7.79 -7.91
C HIS A 67 0.67 6.73 -8.39
N ILE A 68 0.65 5.58 -7.71
CA ILE A 68 -0.28 4.48 -7.93
C ILE A 68 -1.09 4.32 -6.65
N ALA A 69 -2.37 4.66 -6.71
CA ALA A 69 -3.29 4.44 -5.61
C ALA A 69 -3.76 2.98 -5.61
N VAL A 70 -3.74 2.36 -4.43
CA VAL A 70 -4.23 1.00 -4.18
C VAL A 70 -5.02 1.01 -2.87
N GLU A 71 -5.87 0.03 -2.66
CA GLU A 71 -6.59 -0.15 -1.39
C GLU A 71 -6.04 -1.35 -0.61
N SER A 72 -5.96 -2.52 -1.24
CA SER A 72 -5.60 -3.77 -0.55
C SER A 72 -4.12 -4.12 -0.63
N ALA A 73 -3.67 -5.02 0.26
CA ALA A 73 -2.32 -5.58 0.20
C ALA A 73 -2.04 -6.31 -1.12
N ARG A 74 -3.04 -7.00 -1.70
CA ARG A 74 -2.90 -7.68 -2.99
C ARG A 74 -2.72 -6.69 -4.15
N GLU A 75 -3.52 -5.63 -4.19
CA GLU A 75 -3.33 -4.57 -5.18
C GLU A 75 -1.98 -3.88 -5.04
N MET A 76 -1.53 -3.66 -3.79
CA MET A 76 -0.21 -3.12 -3.51
C MET A 76 0.91 -4.04 -4.02
N MET A 77 0.78 -5.35 -3.82
CA MET A 77 1.71 -6.35 -4.36
C MET A 77 1.76 -6.30 -5.89
N ASP A 78 0.61 -6.30 -6.56
CA ASP A 78 0.52 -6.27 -8.01
C ASP A 78 1.16 -4.99 -8.58
N ALA A 79 0.87 -3.84 -7.97
CA ALA A 79 1.46 -2.56 -8.34
C ALA A 79 2.97 -2.51 -8.12
N CYS A 80 3.47 -3.09 -7.02
CA CYS A 80 4.92 -3.19 -6.77
C CYS A 80 5.59 -4.07 -7.83
N THR A 81 5.00 -5.23 -8.13
CA THR A 81 5.51 -6.17 -9.13
C THR A 81 5.55 -5.55 -10.51
N ALA A 82 4.48 -4.84 -10.92
CA ALA A 82 4.41 -4.15 -12.20
C ALA A 82 5.40 -2.98 -12.33
N ALA A 83 5.86 -2.42 -11.21
CA ALA A 83 6.85 -1.36 -11.18
C ALA A 83 8.30 -1.88 -11.30
N LEU A 84 8.54 -3.18 -11.18
CA LEU A 84 9.89 -3.74 -11.34
C LEU A 84 10.38 -3.68 -12.80
N PRO A 85 11.71 -3.58 -13.02
CA PRO A 85 12.78 -3.55 -12.02
C PRO A 85 12.95 -2.17 -11.36
N ALA A 86 13.42 -2.17 -10.11
CA ALA A 86 13.80 -0.96 -9.37
C ALA A 86 15.22 -1.11 -8.79
N ASP A 87 15.99 -0.02 -8.74
CA ASP A 87 17.30 0.02 -8.09
C ASP A 87 17.18 0.12 -6.56
N ILE A 88 16.08 0.69 -6.08
CA ILE A 88 15.82 0.99 -4.67
C ILE A 88 14.36 0.60 -4.38
N ALA A 89 14.14 -0.18 -3.32
CA ALA A 89 12.81 -0.46 -2.78
C ALA A 89 12.72 0.06 -1.34
N ILE A 90 11.71 0.88 -1.05
CA ILE A 90 11.40 1.37 0.30
C ILE A 90 10.01 0.87 0.69
N CYS A 91 9.95 -0.15 1.54
CA CYS A 91 8.70 -0.73 2.02
C CYS A 91 8.22 -0.04 3.30
N ALA A 92 7.58 1.13 3.15
CA ALA A 92 7.13 1.96 4.28
C ALA A 92 5.61 1.98 4.48
N ALA A 93 4.84 1.24 3.68
CA ALA A 93 3.41 1.03 3.92
C ALA A 93 3.18 0.20 5.19
N ALA A 94 2.05 0.45 5.86
CA ALA A 94 1.52 -0.42 6.91
C ALA A 94 0.56 -1.41 6.27
N VAL A 95 1.13 -2.46 5.69
CA VAL A 95 0.40 -3.55 5.05
C VAL A 95 -0.26 -4.40 6.13
N ALA A 96 -1.55 -4.73 5.96
CA ALA A 96 -2.24 -5.64 6.86
C ALA A 96 -1.79 -7.08 6.61
N ASP A 97 -1.36 -7.79 7.66
CA ASP A 97 -0.86 -9.17 7.56
C ASP A 97 -1.97 -10.18 7.17
N TRP A 98 -3.24 -9.82 7.41
CA TRP A 98 -4.40 -10.68 7.15
C TRP A 98 -5.53 -9.96 6.41
N HIS A 99 -6.32 -10.72 5.68
CA HIS A 99 -7.58 -10.31 5.06
C HIS A 99 -8.71 -11.30 5.37
N VAL A 100 -9.96 -10.90 5.15
CA VAL A 100 -11.12 -11.78 5.36
C VAL A 100 -11.21 -12.82 4.25
N ALA A 101 -11.41 -14.08 4.62
CA ALA A 101 -11.62 -15.18 3.68
C ALA A 101 -12.99 -15.07 2.98
N GLY A 102 -13.03 -15.38 1.69
CA GLY A 102 -14.28 -15.46 0.91
C GLY A 102 -14.75 -14.13 0.29
N ASP A 103 -16.02 -14.07 -0.10
CA ASP A 103 -16.63 -12.91 -0.76
C ASP A 103 -17.06 -11.84 0.24
N THR A 104 -16.55 -10.62 0.06
CA THR A 104 -16.83 -9.45 0.91
C THR A 104 -17.78 -8.44 0.24
N SER A 105 -18.42 -8.79 -0.88
CA SER A 105 -19.30 -7.89 -1.63
C SER A 105 -20.65 -7.61 -0.91
N GLY A 106 -21.12 -8.55 -0.10
CA GLY A 106 -22.40 -8.48 0.60
C GLY A 106 -22.30 -7.92 2.01
N LYS A 107 -23.17 -6.95 2.37
CA LYS A 107 -23.22 -6.40 3.73
C LYS A 107 -23.69 -7.45 4.73
N LEU A 108 -22.89 -7.75 5.76
CA LEU A 108 -23.30 -8.68 6.82
C LEU A 108 -24.47 -8.07 7.61
N LYS A 109 -25.61 -8.77 7.62
CA LYS A 109 -26.82 -8.32 8.31
C LYS A 109 -26.72 -8.62 9.80
N LYS A 110 -27.39 -7.82 10.62
CA LYS A 110 -27.67 -8.18 12.00
C LYS A 110 -28.78 -9.22 11.98
N ASP A 111 -28.54 -10.36 12.61
CA ASP A 111 -29.56 -11.34 12.94
C ASP A 111 -29.55 -11.60 14.46
N ASN A 112 -30.48 -12.44 14.93
CA ASN A 112 -30.55 -12.84 16.33
C ASN A 112 -29.59 -14.00 16.66
N ALA A 113 -28.70 -14.39 15.74
CA ALA A 113 -27.78 -15.52 15.92
C ALA A 113 -26.46 -15.10 16.59
N GLY A 114 -26.25 -13.80 16.80
CA GLY A 114 -25.07 -13.25 17.47
C GLY A 114 -24.10 -12.55 16.50
N PRO A 115 -22.89 -12.18 16.96
CA PRO A 115 -21.91 -11.55 16.09
C PRO A 115 -21.41 -12.54 15.03
N PRO A 116 -21.20 -12.10 13.78
CA PRO A 116 -20.64 -12.95 12.74
C PRO A 116 -19.19 -13.34 13.10
N GLN A 117 -18.81 -14.57 12.77
CA GLN A 117 -17.40 -14.97 12.79
C GLN A 117 -16.71 -14.43 11.53
N ILE A 118 -15.51 -13.89 11.70
CA ILE A 118 -14.66 -13.41 10.61
C ILE A 118 -13.45 -14.34 10.54
N GLU A 119 -13.36 -15.12 9.47
CA GLU A 119 -12.19 -15.94 9.18
C GLU A 119 -11.12 -15.09 8.49
N LEU A 120 -9.89 -15.16 8.99
CA LEU A 120 -8.75 -14.40 8.49
C LEU A 120 -7.76 -15.34 7.80
N VAL A 121 -7.26 -14.91 6.65
CA VAL A 121 -6.21 -15.58 5.88
C VAL A 121 -5.08 -14.60 5.57
N GLU A 122 -3.87 -15.12 5.41
CA GLU A 122 -2.66 -14.29 5.24
C GLU A 122 -2.70 -13.48 3.94
N ASN A 123 -2.21 -12.25 4.02
CA ASN A 123 -1.87 -11.44 2.86
C ASN A 123 -0.46 -11.76 2.36
N PRO A 124 -0.15 -11.43 1.09
CA PRO A 124 1.17 -11.68 0.54
C PRO A 124 2.23 -10.77 1.18
N ASP A 125 3.42 -11.31 1.43
CA ASP A 125 4.57 -10.55 1.94
C ASP A 125 5.26 -9.78 0.80
N ILE A 126 4.99 -8.48 0.73
CA ILE A 126 5.54 -7.58 -0.29
C ILE A 126 7.04 -7.39 -0.14
N LEU A 127 7.60 -7.37 1.07
CA LEU A 127 9.04 -7.18 1.21
C LEU A 127 9.79 -8.43 0.72
N ALA A 128 9.30 -9.62 1.11
CA ALA A 128 9.89 -10.88 0.71
C ALA A 128 9.82 -11.14 -0.80
N SER A 129 8.81 -10.62 -1.51
CA SER A 129 8.69 -10.79 -2.97
C SER A 129 9.61 -9.87 -3.79
N LEU A 130 10.14 -8.81 -3.17
CA LEU A 130 11.00 -7.82 -3.83
C LEU A 130 12.50 -8.05 -3.59
N SER A 131 12.88 -8.97 -2.70
CA SER A 131 14.25 -9.24 -2.28
C SER A 131 14.90 -10.44 -2.96
#